data_AF-C0EJB2-F1
#
_entry.id   AF-C0EJB2-F1
#
_cell.length_a   1.000
_cell.length_b   1.000
_cell.length_c   1.000
_cell.angle_alpha   90.00
_cell.angle_beta   90.00
_cell.angle_gamma   90.00
#
_symmetry.space_group_name_H-M   'P 1'
#
loop_
_entity.id
_entity.type
_entity.pdbx_description
1 polymer ?
#
loop_
_entity_poly.entity_id
_entity_poly.type
_entity_poly.pdbx_seq_one_letter_code
_entity_poly.pdbx_strand_id
1 'polypeptide(L)' 'MLVSIPPKYSVSQFMGYLKGKSSLMIFDRHANLKYKYGNRQFWCKGYYVDSIG' A
#
# COMPACT_ATOMS: atom_id res chain seq x y z
N MET A 1 -2.70 8.41 6.94
CA MET A 1 -3.04 8.98 5.62
C MET A 1 -4.51 9.35 5.66
N LEU A 2 -4.88 10.58 5.26
CA LEU A 2 -6.28 10.99 5.15
C LEU A 2 -6.68 10.93 3.68
N VAL A 3 -7.75 10.20 3.35
CA VAL A 3 -8.19 9.97 1.97
C VAL A 3 -9.70 10.07 1.88
N SER A 4 -10.19 10.85 0.92
CA SER A 4 -11.60 10.82 0.53
C SER A 4 -11.81 9.70 -0.49
N ILE A 5 -12.58 8.68 -0.12
CA ILE A 5 -12.87 7.51 -0.97
C ILE A 5 -14.35 7.57 -1.35
N PRO A 6 -14.70 7.58 -2.66
CA PRO A 6 -16.08 7.47 -3.09
C PRO A 6 -16.73 6.18 -2.54
N PRO A 7 -18.00 6.22 -2.08
CA PRO A 7 -18.64 5.09 -1.40
C PRO A 7 -18.81 3.84 -2.29
N LYS A 8 -18.70 3.99 -3.61
CA LYS A 8 -18.70 2.89 -4.58
C LYS A 8 -17.47 1.97 -4.48
N TYR A 9 -16.39 2.43 -3.86
CA TYR A 9 -15.17 1.64 -3.69
C TYR A 9 -15.01 1.23 -2.24
N SER A 10 -14.66 -0.04 -2.02
CA SER A 10 -14.32 -0.50 -0.68
C SER A 10 -12.94 0.01 -0.25
N VAL A 11 -12.80 0.30 1.05
CA VAL A 11 -11.51 0.71 1.63
C VAL A 11 -10.45 -0.37 1.43
N SER A 12 -10.83 -1.64 1.49
CA SER A 12 -9.92 -2.77 1.28
C SER A 12 -9.38 -2.83 -0.14
N GLN A 13 -10.22 -2.56 -1.16
CA GLN A 13 -9.78 -2.49 -2.55
C GLN A 13 -8.81 -1.32 -2.76
N PHE A 14 -9.13 -0.15 -2.19
CA PHE A 14 -8.25 1.02 -2.28
C PHE A 14 -6.89 0.76 -1.62
N MET A 15 -6.89 0.23 -0.39
CA MET A 15 -5.66 -0.10 0.34
C MET A 15 -4.84 -1.19 -0.35
N GLY A 16 -5.49 -2.21 -0.92
CA GLY A 16 -4.83 -3.26 -1.69
C GLY A 16 -4.09 -2.69 -2.91
N TYR A 17 -4.76 -1.83 -3.68
CA TYR A 17 -4.14 -1.14 -4.82
C TYR A 17 -2.97 -0.25 -4.37
N LEU A 18 -3.20 0.60 -3.36
CA LEU A 18 -2.21 1.55 -2.89
C LEU A 18 -0.95 0.87 -2.37
N LYS A 19 -1.09 -0.15 -1.51
CA LYS A 19 0.04 -0.93 -0.97
C LYS A 19 0.76 -1.72 -2.07
N GLY A 20 0.02 -2.30 -3.02
CA GLY A 20 0.60 -3.08 -4.13
C GLY A 20 1.40 -2.22 -5.11
N LYS A 21 0.80 -1.14 -5.63
CA LYS A 21 1.43 -0.25 -6.61
C LYS A 21 2.62 0.50 -6.02
N SER A 22 2.51 0.99 -4.80
CA SER A 22 3.63 1.66 -4.12
C SER A 22 4.81 0.72 -3.90
N SER A 23 4.57 -0.53 -3.49
CA SER A 23 5.64 -1.54 -3.35
C SER A 23 6.42 -1.72 -4.66
N LEU A 24 5.70 -1.87 -5.79
CA LEU A 24 6.34 -2.01 -7.10
C LEU A 24 7.20 -0.79 -7.45
N MET A 25 6.66 0.43 -7.28
CA MET A 25 7.37 1.67 -7.59
C MET A 25 8.62 1.86 -6.71
N ILE A 26 8.55 1.48 -5.44
CA ILE A 26 9.69 1.58 -4.51
C ILE A 26 10.79 0.60 -4.90
N PHE A 27 10.45 -0.65 -5.21
CA PHE A 27 11.45 -1.64 -5.64
C PHE A 27 12.05 -1.34 -7.01
N ASP A 28 11.29 -0.69 -7.90
CA ASP A 28 11.77 -0.25 -9.21
C ASP A 28 12.76 0.91 -9.08
N ARG A 29 12.43 1.93 -8.27
CA ARG A 29 13.32 3.10 -8.05
C ARG A 29 14.51 2.83 -7.15
N HIS A 30 14.39 1.89 -6.21
CA HIS A 30 15.42 1.61 -5.21
C HIS A 30 15.81 0.13 -5.24
N ALA A 31 16.60 -0.25 -6.24
CA ALA A 31 17.08 -1.62 -6.42
C ALA A 31 17.77 -2.21 -5.17
N ASN A 32 18.42 -1.37 -4.35
CA ASN A 32 19.04 -1.82 -3.09
C ASN A 32 18.02 -2.36 -2.07
N LEU A 33 16.79 -1.83 -2.07
CA LEU A 33 15.74 -2.34 -1.18
C LEU A 33 15.26 -3.73 -1.60
N LYS A 34 15.40 -4.11 -2.87
CA LYS A 34 15.09 -5.46 -3.35
C LYS A 34 15.96 -6.52 -2.69
N TYR A 35 17.23 -6.20 -2.41
CA TYR A 35 18.15 -7.10 -1.71
C TYR A 35 17.84 -7.19 -0.21
N LYS A 36 17.46 -6.07 0.42
CA LYS A 36 17.11 -6.03 1.85
C LYS A 36 15.76 -6.71 2.13
N TYR A 37 14.81 -6.59 1.22
CA TYR A 37 13.48 -7.19 1.31
C TYR A 37 13.31 -8.27 0.24
N GLY A 38 14.08 -9.36 0.34
CA GLY A 38 14.17 -10.43 -0.66
C GLY A 38 12.84 -11.02 -1.14
N ASN A 39 11.78 -10.95 -0.32
CA ASN A 39 10.42 -11.38 -0.68
C ASN A 39 9.55 -10.28 -1.33
N ARG A 40 10.13 -9.12 -1.68
CA ARG A 40 9.45 -7.93 -2.24
C ARG A 40 8.21 -7.51 -1.44
N GLN A 41 8.20 -7.78 -0.14
CA GLN A 41 7.19 -7.27 0.79
C GLN A 41 7.73 -6.01 1.44
N PHE A 42 7.18 -4.87 1.01
CA PHE A 42 7.53 -3.58 1.60
C PHE A 42 6.61 -3.22 2.78
N TRP A 43 5.30 -3.50 2.65
CA TRP A 43 4.30 -3.22 3.68
C TRP A 43 3.99 -4.44 4.54
N CYS A 44 3.59 -4.20 5.80
CA CYS A 44 2.98 -5.22 6.65
C CYS A 44 1.65 -5.73 6.05
N LYS A 45 1.22 -6.94 6.41
CA LYS A 45 -0.02 -7.54 5.90
C LYS A 45 -1.27 -6.72 6.28
N GLY A 46 -1.35 -6.28 7.53
CA GLY A 46 -2.47 -5.48 8.05
C GLY A 46 -2.47 -4.01 7.61
N TYR A 47 -3.57 -3.33 7.91
CA TYR A 47 -3.71 -1.88 7.87
C TYR A 47 -4.79 -1.48 8.87
N TYR A 48 -4.70 -0.26 9.40
CA TYR A 48 -5.70 0.33 10.29
C TYR A 48 -6.49 1.39 9.52
N VAL A 49 -7.78 1.49 9.82
CA VAL A 49 -8.71 2.45 9.21
C VAL A 49 -9.57 3.03 10.32
N ASP A 50 -9.74 4.34 10.27
CA ASP A 50 -10.71 5.07 11.06
C ASP A 50 -11.50 6.00 10.13
N SER A 51 -12.80 6.13 10.36
CA SER A 51 -13.69 6.96 9.55
C SER A 51 -14.00 8.26 10.27
N ILE A 52 -13.82 9.38 9.57
CA ILE A 52 -14.24 10.69 10.05
C ILE A 52 -15.65 10.95 9.50
N GLY A 53 -16.60 11.23 10.39
CA GLY A 53 -17.97 11.64 10.09
C GLY A 53 -18.14 13.15 10.22
#